data_AF-A0A8T4DNV4-F1
#
_entry.id   AF-A0A8T4DNV4-F1
#
_cell.length_a   1.000
_cell.length_b   1.000
_cell.length_c   1.000
_cell.angle_alpha   90.00
_cell.angle_beta   90.00
_cell.angle_gamma   90.00
#
_symmetry.space_group_name_H-M   'P 1'
#
loop_
_entity.id
_entity.type
_entity.pdbx_description
1 polymer ?
#
loop_
_entity_poly.entity_id
_entity_poly.type
_entity_poly.pdbx_seq_one_letter_code
_entity_poly.pdbx_strand_id
1 'polypeptide(L)'
;MSILTTTHYDPLLSQKLGLGTRSDDGPLLNSCFGDWTYRLNEVLASKDYGLDRNYRKSPDREIFAVCRKHAAKYANPKPGKDAVLLTHPFYLSLAHMNRIHTPEAERDLDAYESALMRLLEVKRASDSFELVFLETAHHYAGATSLLLEQGTVDDVIFTRCDSGQLMDSKDLRRFEGVNVYFGGGYNNRCLTSSLDDFVSENGMGRLWLLRELLLNSPLDCLHELRPGIVHLNSRRFPKNRMMGLDEALGALASGDCLLPAGCVRILLSIKGLR
;
A
#
# COMPACT_ATOMS: atom_id res chain seq x y z
N MET A 1 -6.70 -18.00 21.61
CA MET A 1 -6.33 -16.98 22.62
C MET A 1 -6.04 -15.70 21.85
N SER A 2 -7.02 -14.79 21.77
CA SER A 2 -6.81 -13.46 21.16
C SER A 2 -6.06 -12.62 22.19
N ILE A 3 -4.85 -12.19 21.83
CA ILE A 3 -4.15 -11.13 22.54
C ILE A 3 -4.87 -9.87 22.10
N LEU A 4 -5.73 -9.32 22.96
CA LEU A 4 -6.18 -7.94 22.83
C LEU A 4 -4.91 -7.08 22.77
N THR A 5 -4.52 -6.64 21.59
CA THR A 5 -3.33 -5.82 21.36
C THR A 5 -3.59 -4.46 21.99
N THR A 6 -3.07 -4.27 23.20
CA THR A 6 -3.08 -2.97 23.89
C THR A 6 -2.17 -1.96 23.16
N THR A 7 -1.24 -2.45 22.34
CA THR A 7 -0.34 -1.64 21.51
C THR A 7 -1.03 -1.15 20.25
N HIS A 8 -0.74 0.09 19.85
CA HIS A 8 -1.24 0.70 18.61
C HIS A 8 -0.57 0.12 17.34
N TYR A 9 0.55 -0.60 17.50
CA TYR A 9 1.29 -1.26 16.43
C TYR A 9 1.36 -2.78 16.65
N ASP A 10 1.74 -3.50 15.59
CA ASP A 10 1.94 -4.95 15.58
C ASP A 10 3.40 -5.26 16.00
N PRO A 11 3.61 -5.86 17.19
CA PRO A 11 4.97 -6.20 17.65
C PRO A 11 5.64 -7.26 16.78
N LEU A 12 4.88 -8.04 15.99
CA LEU A 12 5.40 -9.09 15.15
C LEU A 12 5.71 -8.62 13.72
N LEU A 13 5.47 -7.35 13.39
CA LEU A 13 5.69 -6.83 12.03
C LEU A 13 7.14 -7.06 11.56
N SER A 14 8.12 -6.85 12.44
CA SER A 14 9.54 -7.10 12.11
C SER A 14 9.82 -8.55 11.72
N GLN A 15 9.25 -9.50 12.46
CA GLN A 15 9.35 -10.92 12.18
C GLN A 15 8.65 -11.28 10.86
N LYS A 16 7.42 -10.76 10.65
CA LYS A 16 6.65 -10.98 9.41
C LYS A 16 7.43 -10.49 8.17
N LEU A 17 8.16 -9.39 8.30
CA LEU A 17 8.99 -8.85 7.23
C LEU A 17 10.33 -9.61 7.02
N GLY A 18 10.65 -10.59 7.88
CA GLY A 18 11.88 -11.37 7.79
C GLY A 18 13.12 -10.69 8.38
N LEU A 19 12.94 -9.72 9.27
CA LEU A 19 14.02 -8.87 9.82
C LEU A 19 14.64 -9.43 11.11
N GLY A 20 14.18 -10.60 11.56
CA GLY A 20 14.56 -11.17 12.86
C GLY A 20 13.82 -10.51 14.03
N THR A 21 14.05 -11.02 15.25
CA THR A 21 13.52 -10.43 16.48
C THR A 21 14.34 -9.21 16.86
N ARG A 22 13.75 -8.01 16.82
CA ARG A 22 14.37 -6.82 17.42
C ARG A 22 14.07 -6.77 18.92
N SER A 23 15.04 -6.26 19.69
CA SER A 23 14.93 -6.06 21.14
C SER A 23 14.19 -4.78 21.54
N ASP A 24 13.88 -3.89 20.58
CA ASP A 24 13.33 -2.56 20.85
C ASP A 24 11.81 -2.52 20.67
N ASP A 25 11.10 -2.06 21.70
CA ASP A 25 9.63 -2.01 21.85
C ASP A 25 8.94 -0.94 20.97
N GLY A 26 9.37 -0.71 19.73
CA GLY A 26 8.90 0.41 18.90
C GLY A 26 8.44 0.04 17.49
N PRO A 27 7.50 0.81 16.90
CA PRO A 27 7.08 0.65 15.51
C PRO A 27 8.14 1.10 14.48
N LEU A 28 9.25 1.73 14.91
CA LEU A 28 10.34 2.12 14.02
C LEU A 28 11.29 0.96 13.74
N LEU A 29 11.24 0.41 12.53
CA LEU A 29 12.02 -0.74 12.10
C LEU A 29 13.39 -0.38 11.50
N ASN A 30 13.57 0.84 11.03
CA ASN A 30 14.82 1.28 10.40
C ASN A 30 15.62 2.22 11.31
N SER A 31 16.83 1.81 11.68
CA SER A 31 17.73 2.57 12.56
C SER A 31 18.24 3.88 11.93
N CYS A 32 18.14 4.06 10.61
CA CYS A 32 18.47 5.31 9.93
C CYS A 32 17.65 6.51 10.47
N PHE A 33 16.46 6.25 11.01
CA PHE A 33 15.59 7.26 11.61
C PHE A 33 15.65 7.25 13.15
N GLY A 34 16.70 6.66 13.74
CA GLY A 34 16.85 6.52 15.20
C GLY A 34 16.71 7.83 15.97
N ASP A 35 17.27 8.93 15.46
CA ASP A 35 17.16 10.27 16.06
C ASP A 35 15.71 10.80 16.10
N TRP A 36 14.83 10.23 15.29
CA TRP A 36 13.41 10.57 15.21
C TRP A 36 12.50 9.61 15.98
N THR A 37 13.06 8.57 16.62
CA THR A 37 12.28 7.48 17.27
C THR A 37 11.20 8.00 18.20
N TYR A 38 11.54 8.89 19.13
CA TYR A 38 10.58 9.42 20.10
C TYR A 38 9.40 10.10 19.39
N ARG A 39 9.69 11.01 18.46
CA ARG A 39 8.68 11.75 17.69
C ARG A 39 7.85 10.82 16.81
N LEU A 40 8.49 9.89 16.11
CA LEU A 40 7.81 8.94 15.24
C LEU A 40 6.88 8.03 16.04
N ASN A 41 7.32 7.55 17.20
CA ASN A 41 6.47 6.77 18.10
C ASN A 41 5.30 7.60 18.60
N GLU A 42 5.50 8.87 18.98
CA GLU A 42 4.39 9.76 19.35
C GLU A 42 3.40 9.94 18.20
N VAL A 43 3.88 10.15 16.97
CA VAL A 43 3.02 10.35 15.80
C VAL A 43 2.25 9.09 15.45
N LEU A 44 2.90 7.92 15.48
CA LEU A 44 2.26 6.64 15.19
C LEU A 44 1.28 6.23 16.31
N ALA A 45 1.50 6.69 17.55
CA ALA A 45 0.63 6.42 18.69
C ALA A 45 -0.53 7.42 18.87
N SER A 46 -0.36 8.66 18.41
CA SER A 46 -1.27 9.77 18.73
C SER A 46 -2.54 9.75 17.88
N LYS A 47 -3.66 10.12 18.52
CA LYS A 47 -4.97 10.35 17.87
C LYS A 47 -5.17 11.80 17.44
N ASP A 48 -4.30 12.73 17.87
CA ASP A 48 -4.55 14.17 17.78
C ASP A 48 -3.57 14.86 16.80
N TYR A 49 -4.12 15.25 15.66
CA TYR A 49 -3.41 15.60 14.42
C TYR A 49 -2.96 17.06 14.40
N GLY A 50 -2.12 17.45 15.36
CA GLY A 50 -1.31 18.67 15.26
C GLY A 50 -0.29 18.63 14.11
N LEU A 51 -0.25 17.53 13.36
CA LEU A 51 0.61 17.33 12.20
C LEU A 51 0.22 18.25 11.05
N ASP A 52 1.22 18.85 10.46
CA ASP A 52 1.03 19.51 9.19
C ASP A 52 0.89 18.47 8.09
N ARG A 53 -0.34 18.27 7.62
CA ARG A 53 -0.67 17.34 6.53
C ARG A 53 0.19 17.53 5.28
N ASN A 54 0.74 18.72 5.07
CA ASN A 54 1.56 19.07 3.92
C ASN A 54 3.06 19.15 4.24
N TYR A 55 3.50 18.79 5.45
CA TYR A 55 4.91 18.81 5.85
C TYR A 55 5.62 20.16 5.64
N ARG A 56 4.92 21.28 5.84
CA ARG A 56 5.46 22.65 5.67
C ARG A 56 6.02 23.21 6.96
N LYS A 57 5.48 22.80 8.12
CA LYS A 57 5.93 23.25 9.45
C LYS A 57 7.02 22.34 10.00
N SER A 58 7.96 22.92 10.73
CA SER A 58 8.86 22.14 11.57
C SER A 58 8.07 21.58 12.76
N PRO A 59 8.35 20.35 13.23
CA PRO A 59 9.39 19.43 12.71
C PRO A 59 8.99 18.50 11.56
N ASP A 60 7.73 18.49 11.12
CA ASP A 60 7.23 17.61 10.04
C ASP A 60 7.97 17.83 8.71
N ARG A 61 8.34 19.07 8.41
CA ARG A 61 9.15 19.42 7.23
C ARG A 61 10.52 18.73 7.23
N GLU A 62 11.16 18.64 8.39
CA GLU A 62 12.51 18.10 8.52
C GLU A 62 12.50 16.59 8.30
N ILE A 63 11.60 15.88 8.98
CA ILE A 63 11.46 14.43 8.79
C ILE A 63 11.08 14.10 7.34
N PHE A 64 10.17 14.85 6.73
CA PHE A 64 9.81 14.64 5.33
C PHE A 64 11.00 14.84 4.39
N ALA A 65 11.83 15.85 4.62
CA ALA A 65 13.04 16.08 3.83
C ALA A 65 14.04 14.92 3.97
N VAL A 66 14.23 14.39 5.18
CA VAL A 66 15.08 13.22 5.43
C VAL A 66 14.53 11.98 4.72
N CYS A 67 13.23 11.70 4.88
CA CYS A 67 12.57 10.57 4.20
C CYS A 67 12.66 10.68 2.68
N ARG A 68 12.44 11.86 2.09
CA ARG A 68 12.57 12.06 0.64
C ARG A 68 13.99 11.84 0.15
N LYS A 69 14.99 12.36 0.87
CA LYS A 69 16.40 12.16 0.52
C LYS A 69 16.77 10.67 0.61
N HIS A 70 16.27 9.98 1.62
CA HIS A 70 16.45 8.54 1.79
C HIS A 70 15.80 7.76 0.65
N ALA A 71 14.52 8.03 0.36
CA ALA A 71 13.80 7.37 -0.74
C ALA A 71 14.52 7.58 -2.07
N ALA A 72 14.91 8.81 -2.41
CA ALA A 72 15.63 9.11 -3.65
C ALA A 72 17.00 8.39 -3.76
N LYS A 73 17.63 8.05 -2.63
CA LYS A 73 18.90 7.32 -2.61
C LYS A 73 18.73 5.83 -2.94
N TYR A 74 17.64 5.22 -2.48
CA TYR A 74 17.41 3.77 -2.59
C TYR A 74 16.36 3.38 -3.62
N ALA A 75 15.59 4.34 -4.14
CA ALA A 75 14.65 4.12 -5.22
C ALA A 75 15.37 3.55 -6.46
N ASN A 76 14.77 2.50 -7.00
CA ASN A 76 15.20 1.84 -8.21
C ASN A 76 13.97 1.58 -9.11
N PRO A 77 13.29 2.65 -9.56
CA PRO A 77 12.08 2.52 -10.37
C PRO A 77 12.39 1.76 -11.66
N LYS A 78 11.53 0.82 -12.02
CA LYS A 78 11.73 -0.09 -13.15
C LYS A 78 10.78 0.25 -14.28
N PRO A 79 11.28 0.58 -15.48
CA PRO A 79 10.40 0.69 -16.63
C PRO A 79 9.83 -0.69 -16.95
N GLY A 80 8.52 -0.83 -16.82
CA GLY A 80 7.82 -2.09 -16.97
C GLY A 80 6.47 -1.92 -17.65
N LYS A 81 5.90 -3.05 -18.09
CA LYS A 81 4.52 -3.09 -18.56
C LYS A 81 3.52 -3.19 -17.42
N ASP A 82 3.97 -3.64 -16.25
CA ASP A 82 3.14 -3.97 -15.11
C ASP A 82 3.71 -3.38 -13.82
N ALA A 83 2.84 -2.80 -12.99
CA ALA A 83 3.21 -2.25 -11.70
C ALA A 83 2.13 -2.56 -10.64
N VAL A 84 2.57 -2.77 -9.41
CA VAL A 84 1.71 -2.91 -8.24
C VAL A 84 1.86 -1.66 -7.38
N LEU A 85 0.77 -0.95 -7.13
CA LEU A 85 0.74 0.27 -6.31
C LEU A 85 -0.07 0.01 -5.04
N LEU A 86 0.55 0.17 -3.87
CA LEU A 86 -0.11 -0.05 -2.57
C LEU A 86 -0.17 1.23 -1.74
N THR A 87 -1.37 1.61 -1.32
CA THR A 87 -1.56 2.76 -0.42
C THR A 87 -1.43 2.37 1.04
N HIS A 88 -0.44 2.91 1.73
CA HIS A 88 -0.17 2.69 3.16
C HIS A 88 -0.34 1.22 3.62
N PRO A 89 0.36 0.26 2.99
CA PRO A 89 0.14 -1.16 3.22
C PRO A 89 0.37 -1.59 4.69
N PHE A 90 1.18 -0.86 5.45
CA PHE A 90 1.42 -1.15 6.87
C PHE A 90 0.76 -0.18 7.83
N TYR A 91 -0.14 0.70 7.38
CA TYR A 91 -0.74 1.71 8.25
C TYR A 91 -1.41 1.06 9.47
N LEU A 92 -2.23 0.04 9.24
CA LEU A 92 -2.93 -0.64 10.33
C LEU A 92 -1.94 -1.26 11.31
N SER A 93 -0.97 -2.02 10.80
CA SER A 93 0.08 -2.67 11.60
C SER A 93 1.01 -1.67 12.31
N LEU A 94 1.09 -0.42 11.89
CA LEU A 94 1.95 0.60 12.52
C LEU A 94 1.20 1.55 13.49
N ALA A 95 -0.11 1.74 13.34
CA ALA A 95 -0.82 2.79 14.07
C ALA A 95 -2.20 2.41 14.64
N HIS A 96 -2.85 1.37 14.13
CA HIS A 96 -4.26 1.09 14.48
C HIS A 96 -4.53 -0.36 14.92
N MET A 97 -3.52 -1.11 15.35
CA MET A 97 -3.73 -2.48 15.88
C MET A 97 -4.64 -2.49 17.12
N ASN A 98 -4.54 -1.47 17.96
CA ASN A 98 -5.41 -1.29 19.12
C ASN A 98 -6.87 -0.96 18.78
N ARG A 99 -7.26 -0.99 17.50
CA ARG A 99 -8.64 -0.81 17.04
C ARG A 99 -9.29 -2.11 16.59
N ILE A 100 -8.55 -3.20 16.60
CA ILE A 100 -9.04 -4.52 16.22
C ILE A 100 -9.56 -5.19 17.49
N HIS A 101 -10.87 -5.39 17.54
CA HIS A 101 -11.56 -5.82 18.77
C HIS A 101 -12.49 -7.01 18.55
N THR A 102 -12.61 -7.51 17.32
CA THR A 102 -13.55 -8.58 16.98
C THR A 102 -12.82 -9.71 16.23
N PRO A 103 -13.25 -10.97 16.43
CA PRO A 103 -12.69 -12.10 15.68
C PRO A 103 -12.84 -11.98 14.16
N GLU A 104 -13.88 -11.31 13.68
CA GLU A 104 -14.09 -11.01 12.26
C GLU A 104 -13.02 -10.05 11.73
N ALA A 105 -12.75 -8.96 12.44
CA ALA A 105 -11.75 -7.98 12.05
C ALA A 105 -10.33 -8.55 12.14
N GLU A 106 -10.05 -9.38 13.15
CA GLU A 106 -8.79 -10.13 13.27
C GLU A 106 -8.57 -11.03 12.04
N ARG A 107 -9.59 -11.80 11.64
CA ARG A 107 -9.50 -12.68 10.46
C ARG A 107 -9.29 -11.90 9.16
N ASP A 108 -9.98 -10.78 8.99
CA ASP A 108 -9.81 -9.93 7.80
C ASP A 108 -8.40 -9.32 7.75
N LEU A 109 -7.87 -8.89 8.90
CA LEU A 109 -6.51 -8.39 9.01
C LEU A 109 -5.49 -9.49 8.67
N ASP A 110 -5.61 -10.67 9.27
CA ASP A 110 -4.72 -11.80 9.02
C ASP A 110 -4.71 -12.18 7.53
N ALA A 111 -5.88 -12.17 6.88
CA ALA A 111 -5.99 -12.43 5.45
C ALA A 111 -5.29 -11.35 4.60
N TYR A 112 -5.46 -10.07 4.96
CA TYR A 112 -4.79 -8.95 4.30
C TYR A 112 -3.27 -9.02 4.45
N GLU A 113 -2.77 -9.24 5.67
CA GLU A 113 -1.34 -9.33 5.94
C GLU A 113 -0.71 -10.56 5.28
N SER A 114 -1.38 -11.71 5.29
CA SER A 114 -0.93 -12.91 4.58
C SER A 114 -0.81 -12.66 3.07
N ALA A 115 -1.80 -11.99 2.46
CA ALA A 115 -1.75 -11.60 1.05
C ALA A 115 -0.59 -10.62 0.77
N LEU A 116 -0.37 -9.65 1.67
CA LEU A 116 0.71 -8.67 1.55
C LEU A 116 2.09 -9.33 1.64
N MET A 117 2.31 -10.20 2.63
CA MET A 117 3.57 -10.93 2.78
C MET A 117 3.85 -11.81 1.57
N ARG A 118 2.83 -12.49 1.05
CA ARG A 118 2.95 -13.29 -0.16
C ARG A 118 3.33 -12.47 -1.40
N LEU A 119 2.74 -11.28 -1.59
CA LEU A 119 3.13 -10.37 -2.66
C LEU A 119 4.61 -9.96 -2.53
N LEU A 120 5.06 -9.63 -1.30
CA LEU A 120 6.45 -9.27 -1.03
C LEU A 120 7.42 -10.44 -1.29
N GLU A 121 7.05 -11.66 -0.91
CA GLU A 121 7.83 -12.87 -1.21
C GLU A 121 8.00 -13.08 -2.71
N VAL A 122 6.92 -12.95 -3.49
CA VAL A 122 6.99 -13.06 -4.95
C VAL A 122 7.87 -11.96 -5.54
N LYS A 123 7.76 -10.73 -5.04
CA LYS A 123 8.60 -9.61 -5.49
C LYS A 123 10.09 -9.80 -5.15
N ARG A 124 10.42 -10.47 -4.05
CA ARG A 124 11.81 -10.83 -3.72
C ARG A 124 12.34 -11.93 -4.64
N ALA A 125 11.47 -12.85 -5.06
CA ALA A 125 11.83 -13.97 -5.92
C ALA A 125 11.83 -13.63 -7.43
N SER A 126 11.13 -12.57 -7.83
CA SER A 126 10.93 -12.18 -9.23
C SER A 126 11.04 -10.68 -9.39
N ASP A 127 11.66 -10.25 -10.49
CA ASP A 127 11.72 -8.85 -10.88
C ASP A 127 10.77 -8.50 -12.05
N SER A 128 9.67 -9.24 -12.18
CA SER A 128 8.76 -9.13 -13.34
C SER A 128 7.85 -7.91 -13.31
N PHE A 129 7.76 -7.19 -12.20
CA PHE A 129 6.91 -6.01 -12.05
C PHE A 129 7.52 -5.00 -11.08
N GLU A 130 7.12 -3.73 -11.23
CA GLU A 130 7.48 -2.67 -10.29
C GLU A 130 6.53 -2.69 -9.08
N LEU A 131 7.07 -2.68 -7.85
CA LEU A 131 6.29 -2.54 -6.62
C LEU A 131 6.52 -1.17 -6.01
N VAL A 132 5.46 -0.36 -5.95
CA VAL A 132 5.51 1.03 -5.48
C VAL A 132 4.57 1.23 -4.31
N PHE A 133 5.08 1.79 -3.22
CA PHE A 133 4.27 2.13 -2.06
C PHE A 133 3.94 3.62 -2.04
N LEU A 134 2.68 3.93 -1.75
CA LEU A 134 2.20 5.29 -1.55
C LEU A 134 2.16 5.55 -0.05
N GLU A 135 3.08 6.37 0.47
CA GLU A 135 3.35 6.45 1.91
C GLU A 135 3.38 7.84 2.52
N THR A 136 2.99 7.93 3.80
CA THR A 136 3.31 9.10 4.61
C THR A 136 4.79 9.05 5.00
N ALA A 137 5.39 10.18 5.34
CA ALA A 137 6.78 10.20 5.83
C ALA A 137 6.97 9.30 7.08
N HIS A 138 5.96 9.26 7.96
CA HIS A 138 6.01 8.55 9.23
C HIS A 138 5.96 7.02 9.04
N HIS A 139 5.05 6.52 8.20
CA HIS A 139 4.97 5.09 7.91
C HIS A 139 6.14 4.62 7.06
N TYR A 140 6.64 5.51 6.17
CA TYR A 140 7.86 5.26 5.43
C TYR A 140 9.06 5.02 6.37
N ALA A 141 9.28 5.93 7.32
CA ALA A 141 10.32 5.76 8.32
C ALA A 141 10.09 4.47 9.15
N GLY A 142 8.84 4.21 9.53
CA GLY A 142 8.41 3.05 10.32
C GLY A 142 8.84 1.71 9.73
N ALA A 143 8.44 1.39 8.50
CA ALA A 143 8.72 0.07 7.91
C ALA A 143 9.22 0.12 6.45
N THR A 144 8.59 0.94 5.61
CA THR A 144 8.80 0.89 4.15
C THR A 144 10.22 1.27 3.73
N SER A 145 10.87 2.16 4.45
CA SER A 145 12.27 2.57 4.18
C SER A 145 13.23 1.38 4.13
N LEU A 146 13.04 0.39 5.00
CA LEU A 146 13.88 -0.79 5.04
C LEU A 146 13.61 -1.75 3.87
N LEU A 147 12.34 -1.90 3.47
CA LEU A 147 11.97 -2.70 2.30
C LEU A 147 12.49 -2.10 1.00
N LEU A 148 12.57 -0.76 0.94
CA LEU A 148 13.20 -0.03 -0.17
C LEU A 148 14.71 -0.29 -0.20
N GLU A 149 15.41 -0.21 0.94
CA GLU A 149 16.84 -0.53 1.01
C GLU A 149 17.16 -1.97 0.58
N GLN A 150 16.27 -2.91 0.91
CA GLN A 150 16.39 -4.32 0.52
C GLN A 150 16.02 -4.58 -0.95
N GLY A 151 15.53 -3.57 -1.68
CA GLY A 151 15.04 -3.73 -3.06
C GLY A 151 13.76 -4.58 -3.19
N THR A 152 13.05 -4.82 -2.09
CA THR A 152 11.74 -5.49 -2.12
C THR A 152 10.67 -4.53 -2.64
N VAL A 153 10.73 -3.27 -2.22
CA VAL A 153 9.95 -2.17 -2.80
C VAL A 153 10.88 -1.43 -3.76
N ASP A 154 10.44 -1.15 -4.98
CA ASP A 154 11.28 -0.48 -5.98
C ASP A 154 11.25 1.04 -5.81
N ASP A 155 10.12 1.60 -5.39
CA ASP A 155 9.99 3.03 -5.17
C ASP A 155 8.88 3.40 -4.18
N VAL A 156 8.93 4.65 -3.70
CA VAL A 156 7.92 5.22 -2.81
C VAL A 156 7.48 6.58 -3.32
N ILE A 157 6.16 6.74 -3.48
CA ILE A 157 5.54 8.03 -3.77
C ILE A 157 4.92 8.55 -2.48
N PHE A 158 5.29 9.76 -2.06
CA PHE A 158 4.81 10.28 -0.80
C PHE A 158 3.41 10.87 -0.90
N THR A 159 2.60 10.63 0.12
CA THR A 159 1.28 11.22 0.31
C THR A 159 1.30 12.25 1.44
N ARG A 160 0.27 13.11 1.45
CA ARG A 160 -0.08 13.96 2.58
C ARG A 160 -0.54 13.11 3.75
N CYS A 161 -0.18 13.53 4.96
CA CYS A 161 -0.52 12.82 6.18
C CYS A 161 -2.03 12.55 6.28
N ASP A 162 -2.39 11.28 6.51
CA ASP A 162 -3.74 10.76 6.79
C ASP A 162 -4.82 11.07 5.77
N SER A 163 -4.42 11.30 4.52
CA SER A 163 -5.36 11.55 3.43
C SER A 163 -5.22 10.60 2.27
N GLY A 164 -4.05 9.99 2.06
CA GLY A 164 -3.72 9.23 0.84
C GLY A 164 -3.53 10.09 -0.42
N GLN A 165 -3.81 11.40 -0.37
CA GLN A 165 -3.54 12.30 -1.48
C GLN A 165 -2.05 12.44 -1.72
N LEU A 166 -1.59 12.38 -2.96
CA LEU A 166 -0.18 12.50 -3.26
C LEU A 166 0.37 13.91 -2.96
N MET A 167 1.65 13.96 -2.61
CA MET A 167 2.38 15.23 -2.48
C MET A 167 2.59 15.89 -3.85
N ASP A 168 2.87 15.10 -4.89
CA ASP A 168 2.88 15.50 -6.30
C ASP A 168 2.20 14.43 -7.15
N SER A 169 1.02 14.73 -7.70
CA SER A 169 0.28 13.76 -8.54
C SER A 169 1.03 13.42 -9.83
N LYS A 170 1.96 14.28 -10.28
CA LYS A 170 2.73 14.06 -11.50
C LYS A 170 3.65 12.84 -11.41
N ASP A 171 4.00 12.40 -10.19
CA ASP A 171 4.76 11.17 -9.98
C ASP A 171 4.05 9.95 -10.57
N LEU A 172 2.72 10.00 -10.73
CA LEU A 172 1.92 8.91 -11.31
C LEU A 172 1.94 8.88 -12.84
N ARG A 173 2.40 9.93 -13.53
CA ARG A 173 2.38 9.98 -15.01
C ARG A 173 3.28 8.94 -15.65
N ARG A 174 4.28 8.45 -14.92
CA ARG A 174 5.17 7.39 -15.40
C ARG A 174 4.43 6.06 -15.62
N PHE A 175 3.23 5.90 -15.06
CA PHE A 175 2.40 4.72 -15.25
C PHE A 175 1.43 4.86 -16.43
N GLU A 176 1.57 5.89 -17.26
CA GLU A 176 0.78 6.01 -18.48
C GLU A 176 1.04 4.82 -19.40
N GLY A 177 -0.02 4.07 -19.73
CA GLY A 177 0.09 2.85 -20.53
C GLY A 177 0.66 1.65 -19.78
N VAL A 178 0.85 1.70 -18.46
CA VAL A 178 1.23 0.55 -17.62
C VAL A 178 -0.03 -0.16 -17.13
N ASN A 179 -0.01 -1.49 -17.01
CA ASN A 179 -1.03 -2.22 -16.28
C ASN A 179 -0.77 -2.06 -14.78
N VAL A 180 -1.71 -1.41 -14.10
CA VAL A 180 -1.56 -1.09 -12.68
C VAL A 180 -2.52 -1.94 -11.86
N TYR A 181 -1.93 -2.68 -10.93
CA TYR A 181 -2.63 -3.47 -9.92
C TYR A 181 -2.56 -2.71 -8.60
N PHE A 182 -3.70 -2.20 -8.16
CA PHE A 182 -3.78 -1.25 -7.07
C PHE A 182 -4.39 -1.89 -5.82
N GLY A 183 -3.81 -1.61 -4.67
CA GLY A 183 -4.30 -2.04 -3.37
C GLY A 183 -3.96 -1.03 -2.28
N GLY A 184 -4.22 -1.39 -1.04
CA GLY A 184 -3.86 -0.59 0.12
C GLY A 184 -4.94 -0.51 1.19
N GLY A 185 -4.62 0.30 2.19
CA GLY A 185 -5.44 0.53 3.36
C GLY A 185 -6.42 1.69 3.22
N TYR A 186 -7.57 1.49 3.85
CA TYR A 186 -8.60 2.47 4.17
C TYR A 186 -9.37 2.99 2.96
N ASN A 187 -10.17 2.10 2.37
CA ASN A 187 -11.28 2.42 1.48
C ASN A 187 -12.18 3.52 2.08
N ASN A 188 -12.71 4.41 1.23
CA ASN A 188 -13.37 5.67 1.60
C ASN A 188 -12.49 6.70 2.34
N ARG A 189 -11.18 6.46 2.46
CA ARG A 189 -10.20 7.40 3.02
C ARG A 189 -8.96 7.49 2.14
N CYS A 190 -7.85 6.91 2.62
CA CYS A 190 -6.54 7.04 1.99
C CYS A 190 -6.51 6.33 0.63
N LEU A 191 -6.96 5.06 0.59
CA LEU A 191 -7.03 4.29 -0.65
C LEU A 191 -7.88 4.98 -1.71
N THR A 192 -9.04 5.54 -1.34
CA THR A 192 -9.91 6.22 -2.32
C THR A 192 -9.25 7.48 -2.87
N SER A 193 -8.58 8.26 -2.02
CA SER A 193 -7.93 9.49 -2.47
C SER A 193 -6.74 9.23 -3.39
N SER A 194 -5.89 8.25 -3.06
CA SER A 194 -4.77 7.87 -3.93
C SER A 194 -5.23 7.25 -5.26
N LEU A 195 -6.33 6.47 -5.22
CA LEU A 195 -6.95 5.92 -6.41
C LEU A 195 -7.56 7.02 -7.29
N ASP A 196 -8.16 8.04 -6.69
CA ASP A 196 -8.70 9.21 -7.40
C ASP A 196 -7.58 10.00 -8.08
N ASP A 197 -6.45 10.24 -7.39
CA ASP A 197 -5.26 10.86 -7.98
C ASP A 197 -4.73 10.04 -9.17
N PHE A 198 -4.67 8.71 -9.02
CA PHE A 198 -4.25 7.81 -10.11
C PHE A 198 -5.16 7.90 -11.32
N VAL A 199 -6.48 7.80 -11.11
CA VAL A 199 -7.44 7.85 -12.22
C VAL A 199 -7.44 9.22 -12.88
N SER A 200 -7.21 10.30 -12.13
CA SER A 200 -7.11 11.65 -12.69
C SER A 200 -5.91 11.80 -13.63
N GLU A 201 -4.76 11.20 -13.31
CA GLU A 201 -3.54 11.32 -14.14
C GLU A 201 -3.46 10.27 -15.26
N ASN A 202 -3.97 9.05 -15.04
CA ASN A 202 -3.75 7.90 -15.96
C ASN A 202 -5.06 7.31 -16.54
N GLY A 203 -6.21 7.73 -16.06
CA GLY A 203 -7.49 7.10 -16.37
C GLY A 203 -7.63 5.69 -15.79
N MET A 204 -8.75 5.03 -16.11
CA MET A 204 -9.06 3.69 -15.57
C MET A 204 -8.67 2.54 -16.50
N GLY A 205 -8.23 2.82 -17.73
CA GLY A 205 -8.16 1.83 -18.82
C GLY A 205 -7.41 0.55 -18.45
N ARG A 206 -6.27 0.69 -17.78
CA ARG A 206 -5.35 -0.40 -17.39
C ARG A 206 -5.23 -0.57 -15.87
N LEU A 207 -6.24 -0.12 -15.13
CA LEU A 207 -6.30 -0.21 -13.67
C LEU A 207 -7.14 -1.40 -13.22
N TRP A 208 -6.58 -2.16 -12.28
CA TRP A 208 -7.19 -3.31 -11.61
C TRP A 208 -7.01 -3.19 -10.11
N LEU A 209 -8.01 -3.54 -9.31
CA LEU A 209 -7.88 -3.61 -7.85
C LEU A 209 -7.58 -5.02 -7.38
N LEU A 210 -6.65 -5.16 -6.43
CA LEU A 210 -6.26 -6.42 -5.81
C LEU A 210 -7.11 -6.71 -4.58
N ARG A 211 -8.14 -7.56 -4.73
CA ARG A 211 -9.23 -7.72 -3.75
C ARG A 211 -8.78 -8.08 -2.34
N GLU A 212 -7.79 -8.95 -2.21
CA GLU A 212 -7.23 -9.39 -0.92
C GLU A 212 -6.33 -8.33 -0.29
N LEU A 213 -5.89 -7.34 -1.06
CA LEU A 213 -5.09 -6.22 -0.60
C LEU A 213 -5.92 -4.94 -0.50
N LEU A 214 -7.20 -5.05 -0.13
CA LEU A 214 -8.07 -3.90 0.17
C LEU A 214 -8.57 -3.99 1.61
N LEU A 215 -8.53 -2.87 2.31
CA LEU A 215 -8.92 -2.80 3.72
C LEU A 215 -9.77 -1.55 3.97
N ASN A 216 -10.82 -1.65 4.77
CA ASN A 216 -11.52 -0.52 5.38
C ASN A 216 -10.74 -0.01 6.59
N SER A 217 -11.03 1.21 7.03
CA SER A 217 -10.46 1.71 8.27
C SER A 217 -11.11 1.04 9.48
N PRO A 218 -10.35 0.52 10.45
CA PRO A 218 -10.91 0.02 11.70
C PRO A 218 -11.53 1.15 12.56
N LEU A 219 -11.31 2.42 12.17
CA LEU A 219 -11.98 3.56 12.79
C LEU A 219 -13.44 3.71 12.34
N ASP A 220 -13.79 3.19 11.16
CA ASP A 220 -15.13 3.28 10.58
C ASP A 220 -15.86 1.94 10.55
N CYS A 221 -15.12 0.83 10.52
CA CYS A 221 -15.63 -0.52 10.38
C CYS A 221 -15.10 -1.40 11.51
N LEU A 222 -15.90 -1.57 12.56
CA LEU A 222 -15.48 -2.28 13.78
C LEU A 222 -15.49 -3.81 13.64
N HIS A 223 -16.34 -4.35 12.75
CA HIS A 223 -16.55 -5.79 12.63
C HIS A 223 -15.90 -6.40 11.39
N GLU A 224 -16.01 -5.73 10.23
CA GLU A 224 -15.52 -6.25 8.96
C GLU A 224 -14.59 -5.22 8.33
N LEU A 225 -13.30 -5.59 8.21
CA LEU A 225 -12.31 -4.73 7.57
C LEU A 225 -12.29 -4.95 6.06
N ARG A 226 -12.73 -6.11 5.58
CA ARG A 226 -12.78 -6.36 4.14
C ARG A 226 -13.88 -5.52 3.48
N PRO A 227 -13.57 -4.72 2.44
CA PRO A 227 -14.58 -3.91 1.78
C PRO A 227 -15.52 -4.76 0.91
N GLY A 228 -16.83 -4.70 1.19
CA GLY A 228 -17.85 -5.24 0.29
C GLY A 228 -18.06 -4.40 -0.98
N ILE A 229 -17.74 -3.10 -0.90
CA ILE A 229 -17.81 -2.13 -2.00
C ILE A 229 -16.57 -1.23 -1.90
N VAL A 230 -15.92 -1.00 -3.04
CA VAL A 230 -14.81 -0.04 -3.16
C VAL A 230 -15.31 1.22 -3.84
N HIS A 231 -14.85 2.36 -3.37
CA HIS A 231 -15.27 3.67 -3.88
C HIS A 231 -14.14 4.36 -4.66
N LEU A 232 -14.55 5.05 -5.72
CA LEU A 232 -13.75 5.96 -6.53
C LEU A 232 -14.56 7.26 -6.64
N ASN A 233 -14.11 8.34 -6.00
CA ASN A 233 -14.90 9.54 -5.75
C ASN A 233 -16.28 9.19 -5.15
N SER A 234 -17.36 9.76 -5.70
CA SER A 234 -18.76 9.51 -5.32
C SER A 234 -19.37 8.25 -5.97
N ARG A 235 -18.56 7.41 -6.63
CA ARG A 235 -19.03 6.24 -7.41
C ARG A 235 -18.43 4.94 -6.89
N ARG A 236 -19.11 3.84 -7.20
CA ARG A 236 -18.60 2.49 -6.93
C ARG A 236 -17.56 2.12 -7.98
N PHE A 237 -16.44 1.56 -7.55
CA PHE A 237 -15.45 1.00 -8.46
C PHE A 237 -16.04 -0.20 -9.22
N PRO A 238 -15.80 -0.34 -10.53
CA PRO A 238 -16.36 -1.45 -11.31
C PRO A 238 -15.88 -2.82 -10.82
N LYS A 239 -16.81 -3.70 -10.43
CA LYS A 239 -16.49 -5.05 -9.93
C LYS A 239 -15.74 -5.92 -10.93
N ASN A 240 -15.95 -5.70 -12.24
CA ASN A 240 -15.24 -6.42 -13.31
C ASN A 240 -13.79 -5.96 -13.51
N ARG A 241 -13.33 -4.98 -12.72
CA ARG A 241 -11.92 -4.54 -12.63
C ARG A 241 -11.30 -4.88 -11.27
N MET A 242 -11.91 -5.80 -10.52
CA MET A 242 -11.36 -6.34 -9.28
C MET A 242 -10.87 -7.76 -9.52
N MET A 243 -9.62 -8.01 -9.21
CA MET A 243 -8.90 -9.25 -9.45
C MET A 243 -8.45 -9.87 -8.13
N GLY A 244 -8.38 -11.20 -8.08
CA GLY A 244 -7.77 -11.90 -6.95
C GLY A 244 -6.23 -11.82 -7.02
N LEU A 245 -5.54 -11.83 -5.89
CA LEU A 245 -4.07 -11.77 -5.87
C LEU A 245 -3.42 -12.89 -6.70
N ASP A 246 -3.93 -14.12 -6.62
CA ASP A 246 -3.43 -15.25 -7.43
C ASP A 246 -3.49 -15.00 -8.94
N GLU A 247 -4.61 -14.47 -9.40
CA GLU A 247 -4.82 -14.16 -10.81
C GLU A 247 -3.88 -13.04 -11.26
N ALA A 248 -3.69 -12.02 -10.41
CA ALA A 248 -2.75 -10.94 -10.68
C ALA A 248 -1.30 -11.45 -10.74
N LEU A 249 -0.86 -12.24 -9.76
CA LEU A 249 0.49 -12.81 -9.75
C LEU A 249 0.74 -13.73 -10.95
N GLY A 250 -0.27 -14.48 -11.40
CA GLY A 250 -0.19 -15.26 -12.63
C GLY A 250 0.04 -14.40 -13.87
N ALA A 251 -0.70 -13.28 -14.00
CA ALA A 251 -0.52 -12.33 -15.10
C ALA A 251 0.85 -11.63 -15.06
N LEU A 252 1.30 -11.22 -13.87
CA LEU A 252 2.61 -10.61 -13.65
C LEU A 252 3.77 -11.56 -13.95
N ALA A 253 3.57 -12.87 -13.81
CA ALA A 253 4.57 -13.89 -14.11
C ALA A 253 4.63 -14.22 -15.63
N SER A 254 3.48 -14.20 -16.32
CA SER A 254 3.44 -14.51 -17.76
C SER A 254 3.77 -13.30 -18.65
N GLY A 255 3.62 -12.08 -18.14
CA GLY A 255 3.74 -10.85 -18.94
C GLY A 255 2.61 -10.67 -19.95
N ASP A 256 1.51 -11.41 -19.80
CA ASP A 256 0.34 -11.31 -20.66
C ASP A 256 -0.48 -10.06 -20.33
N CYS A 257 -0.82 -9.26 -21.35
CA CYS A 257 -1.77 -8.16 -21.19
C CYS A 257 -3.16 -8.70 -20.89
N LEU A 258 -3.65 -8.47 -19.67
CA LEU A 258 -5.05 -8.73 -19.30
C LEU A 258 -5.97 -7.77 -20.04
N LEU A 259 -6.68 -8.28 -21.04
CA LEU A 259 -7.82 -7.58 -21.61
C LEU A 259 -9.04 -7.74 -20.69
N PRO A 260 -9.85 -6.70 -20.46
CA PRO A 260 -11.10 -6.83 -19.72
C PRO A 260 -11.93 -7.99 -20.27
N ALA A 261 -12.58 -8.77 -19.41
CA ALA A 261 -13.32 -9.99 -19.78
C ALA A 261 -14.36 -9.80 -20.92
N GLY A 262 -14.76 -8.57 -21.24
CA GLY A 262 -15.60 -8.23 -22.40
C GLY A 262 -14.88 -8.19 -23.76
N CYS A 263 -13.55 -8.12 -23.82
CA CYS A 263 -12.77 -8.07 -25.05
C CYS A 263 -12.33 -9.46 -25.56
N VAL A 264 -12.28 -10.47 -24.67
CA VAL A 264 -11.85 -11.83 -25.03
C VAL A 264 -12.82 -12.51 -26.02
N ARG A 265 -14.11 -12.10 -26.03
CA ARG A 265 -15.09 -12.62 -26.99
C ARG A 265 -14.81 -12.26 -28.45
N ILE A 266 -14.02 -11.21 -28.73
CA ILE A 266 -13.73 -10.82 -30.12
C ILE A 266 -12.52 -11.59 -30.67
N LEU A 267 -11.54 -11.94 -29.84
CA LEU A 267 -10.32 -12.62 -30.32
C LEU A 267 -10.55 -14.10 -30.65
N LEU A 268 -11.51 -14.77 -30.00
CA LEU A 268 -11.90 -16.14 -30.35
C LEU A 268 -12.80 -16.23 -31.60
N SER A 269 -13.40 -15.12 -32.05
CA SER A 269 -14.18 -15.09 -33.30
C SER A 269 -13.31 -14.85 -34.54
N ILE A 270 -12.07 -14.41 -34.39
CA ILE A 270 -11.16 -14.12 -35.52
C ILE A 270 -10.30 -15.35 -35.89
N LYS A 271 -10.15 -16.33 -34.99
CA LYS A 271 -9.42 -17.59 -35.28
C LYS A 271 -10.28 -18.70 -35.91
N GLY A 272 -11.52 -18.41 -36.31
CA GLY A 272 -12.45 -19.35 -36.94
C GLY A 272 -12.77 -19.09 -38.41
N LEU A 273 -11.91 -18.34 -39.13
CA LEU A 273 -12.03 -18.12 -40.58
C LEU A 273 -10.73 -18.52 -41.28
N ARG A 274 -10.57 -19.83 -41.49
CA ARG A 274 -10.10 -20.47 -42.73
C ARG A 274 -10.14 -21.98 -42.57
#